data_AF-A0A8J2KS58-F1
#
_entry.id   AF-A0A8J2KS58-F1
#
_cell.length_a   1.000
_cell.length_b   1.000
_cell.length_c   1.000
_cell.angle_alpha   90.00
_cell.angle_beta   90.00
_cell.angle_gamma   90.00
#
_symmetry.space_group_name_H-M   'P 1'
#
loop_
_entity.id
_entity.type
_entity.pdbx_description
1 polymer ?
#
loop_
_entity_poly.entity_id
_entity_poly.type
_entity_poly.pdbx_seq_one_letter_code
_entity_poly.pdbx_strand_id
1 'polypeptide(L)'
;KPVYICHGRETFFLQTIFKNDIISWSVTLLGSDVSAAKYDVRITLPSGDESKKSFLQWVGPVTSLLTEGPKDYFQVSKQVLKSFRKGGNQLGLHYIQL
;
A
#
# COMPACT_ATOMS: atom_id res chain seq x y z
N LYS A 1 -0.21 8.82 11.39
CA LYS A 1 1.18 8.46 11.80
C LYS A 1 1.82 7.73 10.64
N PRO A 2 3.09 7.98 10.32
CA PRO A 2 3.79 7.24 9.29
C PRO A 2 3.85 5.75 9.64
N VAL A 3 3.78 4.88 8.63
CA VAL A 3 3.91 3.43 8.79
C VAL A 3 5.22 3.03 8.12
N TYR A 4 6.11 2.43 8.92
CA TYR A 4 7.38 1.89 8.46
C TYR A 4 7.36 0.38 8.57
N ILE A 5 7.94 -0.29 7.59
CA ILE A 5 8.00 -1.74 7.49
C ILE A 5 9.47 -2.11 7.31
N CYS A 6 10.00 -2.96 8.18
CA CYS A 6 11.38 -3.41 8.10
C CYS A 6 11.42 -4.83 7.54
N HIS A 7 12.33 -5.08 6.60
CA HIS A 7 12.58 -6.40 6.05
C HIS A 7 14.08 -6.59 5.84
N GLY A 8 14.67 -7.57 6.54
CA GLY A 8 16.11 -7.70 6.61
C GLY A 8 16.77 -6.42 7.12
N ARG A 9 17.66 -5.83 6.30
CA ARG A 9 18.37 -4.57 6.60
C ARG A 9 17.69 -3.34 6.01
N GLU A 10 16.55 -3.51 5.37
CA GLU A 10 15.89 -2.48 4.61
C GLU A 10 14.66 -1.95 5.33
N THR A 11 14.40 -0.66 5.13
CA THR A 11 13.26 0.03 5.71
C THR A 11 12.42 0.62 4.60
N PHE A 12 11.14 0.27 4.62
CA PHE A 12 10.12 0.73 3.68
C PHE A 12 9.18 1.68 4.40
N PHE A 13 8.74 2.71 3.67
CA PHE A 13 7.77 3.69 4.12
C PHE A 13 6.50 3.54 3.30
N LEU A 14 5.39 3.25 3.98
CA LEU A 14 4.07 3.28 3.38
C LEU A 14 3.52 4.70 3.43
N GLN A 15 3.45 5.34 2.28
CA GLN A 15 2.80 6.63 2.13
C GLN A 15 1.30 6.41 1.89
N THR A 16 0.47 7.07 2.70
CA THR A 16 -0.98 7.14 2.48
C THR A 16 -1.37 8.58 2.22
N ILE A 17 -2.01 8.84 1.08
CA ILE A 17 -2.48 10.16 0.67
C ILE A 17 -4.01 10.13 0.61
N PHE A 18 -4.63 11.11 1.25
CA PHE A 18 -6.06 11.36 1.16
C PHE A 18 -6.27 12.62 0.34
N LYS A 19 -6.81 12.48 -0.88
CA LYS A 19 -7.12 13.63 -1.74
C LYS A 19 -8.50 13.46 -2.33
N ASN A 20 -9.39 14.40 -2.04
CA ASN A 20 -10.81 14.33 -2.40
C ASN A 20 -11.43 13.02 -1.89
N ASP A 21 -12.08 12.25 -2.78
CA ASP A 21 -12.67 10.95 -2.51
C ASP A 21 -11.79 9.76 -2.90
N ILE A 22 -10.49 10.00 -3.11
CA ILE A 22 -9.52 8.95 -3.42
C ILE A 22 -8.55 8.81 -2.26
N ILE A 23 -8.24 7.56 -1.93
CA ILE A 23 -7.15 7.18 -1.05
C ILE A 23 -6.08 6.53 -1.92
N SER A 24 -4.85 6.98 -1.77
CA SER A 24 -3.70 6.50 -2.54
C SER A 24 -2.64 5.94 -1.61
N TRP A 25 -2.12 4.76 -1.94
CA TRP A 25 -1.02 4.13 -1.23
C TRP A 25 0.16 3.93 -2.16
N SER A 26 1.36 4.20 -1.67
CA SER A 26 2.61 3.80 -2.31
C SER A 26 3.60 3.32 -1.26
N VAL A 27 4.53 2.46 -1.67
CA VAL A 27 5.62 2.00 -0.83
C VAL A 27 6.93 2.52 -1.38
N THR A 28 7.70 3.14 -0.50
CA THR A 28 9.00 3.70 -0.82
C THR A 28 10.08 3.05 0.04
N LEU A 29 11.09 2.46 -0.57
CA LEU A 29 12.31 2.01 0.09
C LEU A 29 13.17 3.22 0.49
N LEU A 30 13.66 3.23 1.72
CA LEU A 30 14.69 4.18 2.18
C LEU A 30 16.07 3.69 1.71
N GLY A 31 16.32 3.78 0.41
CA GLY A 31 17.52 3.25 -0.24
C GLY A 31 17.66 3.74 -1.68
N SER A 32 18.46 3.05 -2.48
CA SER A 32 18.66 3.36 -3.90
C SER A 32 17.60 2.73 -4.79
N ASP A 33 17.46 3.26 -6.00
CA ASP A 33 16.56 2.71 -7.04
C ASP A 33 16.93 1.27 -7.40
N VAL A 34 18.24 0.95 -7.43
CA VAL A 34 18.73 -0.42 -7.68
C VAL A 34 18.26 -1.40 -6.60
N SER A 35 18.20 -0.96 -5.34
CA SER A 35 17.65 -1.80 -4.27
C SER A 35 16.13 -1.86 -4.34
N ALA A 36 15.46 -0.75 -4.63
CA ALA A 36 13.99 -0.70 -4.71
C ALA A 36 13.44 -1.60 -5.83
N ALA A 37 14.12 -1.65 -6.98
CA ALA A 37 13.74 -2.48 -8.13
C ALA A 37 13.78 -4.00 -7.87
N LYS A 38 14.30 -4.44 -6.72
CA LYS A 38 14.27 -5.85 -6.29
C LYS A 38 12.93 -6.25 -5.68
N TYR A 39 12.09 -5.27 -5.37
CA TYR A 39 10.88 -5.47 -4.59
C TYR A 39 9.66 -5.02 -5.37
N ASP A 40 8.64 -5.87 -5.33
CA ASP A 40 7.27 -5.46 -5.59
C ASP A 40 6.56 -5.28 -4.26
N VAL A 41 5.50 -4.49 -4.27
CA VAL A 41 4.56 -4.40 -3.16
C VAL A 41 3.25 -5.00 -3.61
N ARG A 42 2.72 -5.91 -2.80
CA ARG A 42 1.31 -6.30 -2.85
C ARG A 42 0.55 -5.49 -1.80
N ILE A 43 -0.65 -5.02 -2.14
CA ILE A 43 -1.58 -4.42 -1.21
C ILE A 43 -2.88 -5.19 -1.32
N THR A 44 -3.29 -5.83 -0.23
CA THR A 44 -4.57 -6.55 -0.16
C THR A 44 -5.50 -5.89 0.83
N LEU A 45 -6.70 -5.55 0.35
CA LEU A 45 -7.83 -5.07 1.16
C LEU A 45 -8.85 -6.19 1.28
N PRO A 46 -8.98 -6.83 2.45
CA PRO A 46 -9.98 -7.87 2.67
C PRO A 46 -11.40 -7.28 2.64
N SER A 47 -12.38 -8.05 2.16
CA SER A 47 -13.80 -7.70 2.34
C SER A 47 -14.13 -7.52 3.82
N GLY A 48 -15.00 -6.55 4.12
CA GLY A 48 -15.56 -6.39 5.45
C GLY A 48 -16.58 -7.47 5.83
N ASP A 49 -17.09 -8.18 4.82
CA ASP A 49 -18.01 -9.30 4.95
C ASP A 49 -17.22 -10.62 4.93
N GLU A 50 -17.10 -11.28 6.08
CA GLU A 50 -16.37 -12.56 6.24
C GLU A 50 -17.00 -13.72 5.46
N SER A 51 -18.29 -13.61 5.10
CA SER A 51 -18.95 -14.61 4.25
C SER A 51 -18.52 -14.50 2.79
N LYS A 52 -18.02 -13.31 2.38
CA LYS A 52 -17.50 -13.04 1.06
C LYS A 52 -15.98 -13.08 1.07
N LYS A 53 -15.41 -14.13 0.47
CA LYS A 53 -13.96 -14.25 0.21
C LYS A 53 -13.47 -13.31 -0.93
N SER A 54 -14.07 -12.13 -1.06
CA SER A 54 -13.60 -11.12 -2.02
C SER A 54 -12.54 -10.25 -1.38
N PHE A 55 -11.52 -9.89 -2.15
CA PHE A 55 -10.49 -8.96 -1.75
C PHE A 55 -10.14 -8.06 -2.93
N LEU A 56 -9.76 -6.83 -2.67
CA LEU A 56 -9.07 -6.01 -3.66
C LEU A 56 -7.59 -6.23 -3.49
N GLN A 57 -6.92 -6.59 -4.57
CA GLN A 57 -5.48 -6.75 -4.59
C GLN A 57 -4.88 -5.85 -5.66
N TRP A 58 -3.78 -5.22 -5.30
CA TRP A 58 -2.92 -4.53 -6.23
C TRP A 58 -1.49 -5.00 -6.03
N VAL A 59 -0.75 -5.09 -7.12
CA VAL A 59 0.69 -5.34 -7.12
C VAL A 59 1.31 -4.22 -7.95
N GLY A 60 2.34 -3.58 -7.40
CA GLY A 60 3.09 -2.57 -8.14
C GLY A 60 4.48 -2.37 -7.57
N PRO A 61 5.27 -1.49 -8.19
CA PRO A 61 6.68 -1.37 -7.89
C PRO A 61 6.91 -0.68 -6.54
N VAL A 62 7.99 -1.07 -5.86
CA VAL A 62 8.55 -0.23 -4.79
C VAL A 62 9.40 0.87 -5.40
N THR A 63 9.15 2.11 -4.99
CA THR A 63 9.97 3.27 -5.38
C THR A 63 11.08 3.49 -4.37
N SER A 64 12.17 4.18 -4.70
CA SER A 64 13.15 4.59 -3.70
C SER A 64 12.92 6.04 -3.25
N LEU A 65 13.44 6.39 -2.07
CA LEU A 65 13.39 7.78 -1.59
C LEU A 65 14.20 8.71 -2.50
N LEU A 66 15.22 8.16 -3.17
CA LEU A 66 16.10 8.89 -4.08
C LEU A 66 15.52 9.00 -5.50
N THR A 67 14.40 8.33 -5.79
CA THR A 67 13.77 8.39 -7.12
C THR A 67 13.28 9.81 -7.42
N GLU A 68 13.86 10.45 -8.43
CA GLU A 68 13.33 11.68 -9.03
C GLU A 68 12.33 11.30 -10.12
N GLY A 69 11.04 11.22 -9.79
CA GLY A 69 10.03 10.84 -10.77
C GLY A 69 8.63 10.57 -10.21
N PRO A 70 7.66 10.26 -11.08
CA PRO A 70 6.32 9.89 -10.66
C PRO A 70 6.35 8.57 -9.88
N LYS A 71 5.70 8.55 -8.72
CA LYS A 71 5.46 7.32 -7.97
C LYS A 71 4.19 6.67 -8.48
N ASP A 72 4.21 5.35 -8.60
CA ASP A 72 2.98 4.59 -8.81
C ASP A 72 2.20 4.50 -7.49
N TYR A 73 0.88 4.63 -7.57
CA TYR A 73 0.01 4.60 -6.41
C TYR A 73 -1.13 3.62 -6.64
N PHE A 74 -1.39 2.79 -5.66
CA PHE A 74 -2.67 2.10 -5.58
C PHE A 74 -3.75 3.09 -5.16
N GLN A 75 -4.72 3.35 -6.04
CA GLN A 75 -5.77 4.33 -5.80
C GLN A 75 -7.14 3.66 -5.68
N VAL A 76 -7.86 3.98 -4.60
CA VAL A 76 -9.20 3.45 -4.35
C VAL A 76 -10.12 4.58 -3.93
N SER A 77 -11.34 4.62 -4.46
CA SER A 77 -12.33 5.60 -4.00
C SER A 77 -12.82 5.27 -2.59
N LYS A 78 -13.18 6.28 -1.80
CA LYS A 78 -13.78 6.08 -0.47
C LYS A 78 -15.04 5.22 -0.52
N GLN A 79 -15.81 5.31 -1.61
CA GLN A 79 -17.01 4.50 -1.80
C GLN A 79 -16.67 3.02 -1.92
N VAL A 80 -15.68 2.67 -2.76
CA VAL A 80 -15.20 1.29 -2.87
C VAL A 80 -14.66 0.84 -1.52
N LEU A 81 -13.86 1.67 -0.86
CA LEU A 81 -13.27 1.33 0.43
C LEU A 81 -14.30 0.99 1.51
N LYS A 82 -15.46 1.65 1.55
CA LYS A 82 -16.53 1.35 2.52
C LYS A 82 -17.01 -0.10 2.41
N SER A 83 -17.02 -0.67 1.21
CA SER A 83 -17.41 -2.07 0.97
C SER A 83 -16.36 -3.07 1.46
N PHE A 84 -15.13 -2.63 1.74
CA PHE A 84 -14.00 -3.45 2.18
C PHE A 84 -13.53 -3.10 3.61
N ARG A 85 -14.30 -2.31 4.38
CA ARG A 85 -14.01 -2.07 5.80
C ARG A 85 -14.69 -3.13 6.66
N LYS A 86 -13.89 -3.90 7.41
CA LYS A 86 -14.39 -4.72 8.52
C LYS A 86 -14.67 -3.79 9.71
N GLY A 87 -15.92 -3.79 10.19
CA GLY A 87 -16.44 -2.98 11.31
C GLY A 87 -15.45 -2.06 12.03
N GLY A 88 -15.44 -0.77 11.67
CA GLY A 88 -14.63 0.27 12.31
C GLY A 88 -13.80 1.14 11.36
N ASN A 89 -13.12 2.15 11.92
CA ASN A 89 -12.25 3.10 11.21
C ASN A 89 -10.86 2.52 10.84
N GLN A 90 -10.68 1.21 10.86
CA GLN A 90 -9.39 0.56 10.62
C GLN A 90 -9.33 -0.05 9.22
N LEU A 91 -8.24 0.24 8.51
CA LEU A 91 -7.88 -0.33 7.22
C LEU A 91 -6.77 -1.34 7.45
N GLY A 92 -7.08 -2.62 7.29
CA GLY A 92 -6.06 -3.66 7.29
C GLY A 92 -5.33 -3.63 5.95
N LEU A 93 -4.08 -3.19 5.95
CA LEU A 93 -3.18 -3.37 4.81
C LEU A 93 -2.43 -4.67 5.04
N HIS A 94 -2.96 -5.76 4.49
CA HIS A 94 -2.38 -7.08 4.68
C HIS A 94 -1.40 -7.31 3.54
N TYR A 95 -0.14 -7.49 3.91
CA TYR A 95 0.88 -8.21 3.14
C TYR A 95 1.62 -7.43 2.05
N ILE A 96 2.81 -6.92 2.39
CA ILE A 96 3.87 -6.65 1.41
C ILE A 96 4.61 -7.98 1.18
N GLN A 97 4.59 -8.50 -0.06
CA GLN A 97 5.50 -9.57 -0.45
C GLN A 97 6.79 -8.93 -0.94
N LEU A 98 7.82 -8.94 -0.09
CA LEU A 98 9.19 -8.56 -0.46
C LEU A 98 9.96 -9.78 -0.93
#